data_AF-A0A6I3G3H8-F1
#
_entry.id   AF-A0A6I3G3H8-F1
#
_cell.length_a   1.000
_cell.length_b   1.000
_cell.length_c   1.000
_cell.angle_alpha   90.00
_cell.angle_beta   90.00
_cell.angle_gamma   90.00
#
_symmetry.space_group_name_H-M   'P 1'
#
loop_
_entity.id
_entity.type
_entity.pdbx_description
1 polymer ?
#
loop_
_entity_poly.entity_id
_entity_poly.type
_entity_poly.pdbx_seq_one_letter_code
_entity_poly.pdbx_strand_id
1 'polypeptide(L)'
;MSEHYALRAGTALRIGSLVWPRPYFPTLHERASLIAQVLPAWAIASGRTAGWVWTGMGQPEPWSVLRPAQPAPSPLERMEWGARTLNPVHHPVQRIQGLRLVTPEATAVDILLHDSCPDVAGAQVVMLSSFSTLSLRERCHERRMTQRRRRRLERLLSAVDALRERYPDITR
;
A
#
# COMPACT_ATOMS: atom_id res chain seq x y z
N MET A 1 0.06 -16.70 27.80
CA MET A 1 0.91 -15.59 28.29
C MET A 1 0.92 -14.51 27.22
N SER A 2 0.47 -13.32 27.61
CA SER A 2 -0.16 -12.30 26.77
C SER A 2 0.82 -11.57 25.82
N GLU A 3 0.37 -11.21 24.61
CA GLU A 3 1.10 -10.42 23.61
C GLU A 3 1.80 -9.17 24.18
N HIS A 4 1.22 -8.57 25.22
CA HIS A 4 1.81 -7.44 25.96
C HIS A 4 3.16 -7.75 26.60
N TYR A 5 3.39 -8.99 27.05
CA TYR A 5 4.68 -9.42 27.59
C TYR A 5 5.72 -9.53 26.47
N ALA A 6 5.36 -10.13 25.33
CA ALA A 6 6.27 -10.28 24.19
C ALA A 6 6.70 -8.93 23.60
N LEU A 7 5.78 -7.94 23.54
CA LEU A 7 6.11 -6.58 23.14
C LEU A 7 7.05 -5.89 24.13
N ARG A 8 6.81 -6.03 25.45
CA ARG A 8 7.68 -5.44 26.49
C ARG A 8 9.06 -6.09 26.56
N ALA A 9 9.14 -7.39 26.30
CA ALA A 9 10.38 -8.15 26.28
C ALA A 9 11.19 -7.97 24.98
N GLY A 10 10.68 -7.20 24.00
CA GLY A 10 11.35 -6.99 22.72
C GLY A 10 11.34 -8.21 21.79
N THR A 11 10.52 -9.22 22.08
CA THR A 11 10.41 -10.44 21.28
C THR A 11 9.34 -10.36 20.19
N ALA A 12 8.58 -9.27 20.16
CA ALA A 12 7.56 -8.96 19.15
C ALA A 12 7.61 -7.48 18.77
N LEU A 13 7.16 -7.15 17.57
CA LEU A 13 7.05 -5.79 17.05
C LEU A 13 5.59 -5.40 16.89
N ARG A 14 5.27 -4.14 17.23
CA ARG A 14 3.95 -3.56 16.96
C ARG A 14 3.97 -2.79 15.64
N ILE A 15 3.03 -3.11 14.75
CA ILE A 15 2.90 -2.51 13.41
C ILE A 15 1.48 -1.96 13.29
N GLY A 16 1.26 -0.75 13.79
CA GLY A 16 -0.09 -0.19 13.91
C GLY A 16 -0.94 -0.97 14.91
N SER A 17 -2.08 -1.50 14.45
CA SER A 17 -2.91 -2.45 15.21
C SER A 17 -2.35 -3.89 15.21
N LEU A 18 -1.43 -4.22 14.31
CA LEU A 18 -0.92 -5.58 14.15
C LEU A 18 0.23 -5.88 15.12
N VAL A 19 0.34 -7.15 15.53
CA VAL A 19 1.46 -7.67 16.31
C VAL A 19 2.23 -8.68 15.47
N TRP A 20 3.51 -8.41 15.26
CA TRP A 20 4.45 -9.33 14.62
C TRP A 20 5.23 -10.09 15.70
N PRO A 21 5.08 -11.42 15.83
CA PRO A 21 5.55 -12.18 16.98
C PRO A 21 7.06 -12.51 16.92
N ARG A 22 7.86 -11.77 16.14
CA ARG A 22 9.30 -12.01 15.99
C ARG A 22 10.08 -10.70 16.15
N PRO A 23 11.35 -10.75 16.60
CA PRO A 23 12.16 -9.56 16.92
C PRO A 23 12.82 -8.90 15.70
N TYR A 24 12.30 -9.10 14.50
CA TYR A 24 12.85 -8.55 13.25
C TYR A 24 11.72 -8.04 12.35
N PHE A 25 12.03 -7.14 11.41
CA PHE A 25 11.02 -6.64 10.47
C PHE A 25 10.58 -7.70 9.46
N PRO A 26 9.27 -7.93 9.28
CA PRO A 26 8.77 -9.01 8.43
C PRO A 26 9.21 -8.86 6.96
N THR A 27 9.57 -9.99 6.34
CA THR A 27 9.85 -10.11 4.91
C THR A 27 8.59 -9.87 4.05
N LEU A 28 8.73 -9.71 2.73
CA LEU A 28 7.59 -9.54 1.81
C LEU A 28 6.51 -10.62 2.00
N HIS A 29 6.92 -11.89 2.06
CA HIS A 29 6.00 -13.01 2.23
C HIS A 29 5.32 -13.00 3.60
N GLU A 30 6.04 -12.67 4.66
CA GLU A 30 5.48 -12.56 6.01
C GLU A 30 4.51 -11.38 6.13
N ARG A 31 4.84 -10.23 5.53
CA ARG A 31 3.94 -9.08 5.43
C ARG A 31 2.67 -9.44 4.69
N ALA A 32 2.78 -10.12 3.54
CA ALA A 32 1.62 -10.56 2.79
C ALA A 32 0.75 -11.54 3.59
N SER A 33 1.36 -12.50 4.29
CA SER A 33 0.65 -13.44 5.15
C SER A 33 -0.06 -12.75 6.33
N LEU A 34 0.61 -11.79 6.97
CA LEU A 34 0.03 -11.03 8.09
C LEU A 34 -1.22 -10.26 7.65
N ILE A 35 -1.18 -9.63 6.47
CA ILE A 35 -2.33 -8.89 5.92
C ILE A 35 -3.44 -9.85 5.46
N ALA A 36 -3.09 -11.02 4.91
CA ALA A 36 -4.07 -12.03 4.50
C ALA A 36 -4.92 -12.58 5.67
N GLN A 37 -4.39 -12.56 6.89
CA GLN A 37 -5.10 -13.01 8.10
C GLN A 37 -6.13 -11.99 8.60
N VAL A 38 -6.01 -10.73 8.19
CA VAL A 38 -6.83 -9.62 8.69
C VAL A 38 -7.86 -9.17 7.67
N LEU A 39 -7.48 -9.12 6.39
CA LEU A 39 -8.40 -8.67 5.34
C LEU A 39 -9.46 -9.74 5.01
N PRO A 40 -10.69 -9.34 4.67
CA PRO A 40 -11.70 -10.27 4.16
C PRO A 40 -11.21 -11.00 2.92
N ALA A 41 -11.61 -12.26 2.73
CA ALA A 41 -11.18 -13.08 1.59
C ALA A 41 -11.48 -12.42 0.23
N TRP A 42 -12.55 -11.62 0.14
CA TRP A 42 -12.94 -10.89 -1.07
C TRP A 42 -12.08 -9.65 -1.34
N ALA A 43 -11.33 -9.14 -0.35
CA ALA A 43 -10.56 -7.92 -0.46
C ALA A 43 -9.29 -8.10 -1.29
N ILE A 44 -8.90 -7.02 -1.96
CA ILE A 44 -7.66 -6.91 -2.72
C ILE A 44 -6.90 -5.71 -2.15
N ALA A 45 -5.73 -5.93 -1.57
CA ALA A 45 -4.94 -4.84 -1.01
C ALA A 45 -4.50 -3.86 -2.11
N SER A 46 -4.62 -2.55 -1.83
CA SER A 46 -4.23 -1.46 -2.72
C SER A 46 -3.65 -0.29 -1.93
N GLY A 47 -3.28 0.79 -2.63
CA GLY A 47 -2.79 2.03 -2.00
C GLY A 47 -1.73 1.76 -0.93
N ARG A 48 -1.90 2.37 0.24
CA ARG A 48 -1.00 2.23 1.38
C ARG A 48 -0.79 0.79 1.84
N THR A 49 -1.87 0.01 1.93
CA THR A 49 -1.80 -1.35 2.48
C THR A 49 -0.96 -2.24 1.57
N ALA A 50 -1.17 -2.18 0.25
CA ALA A 50 -0.29 -2.85 -0.70
C ALA A 50 1.12 -2.25 -0.68
N GLY A 51 1.25 -0.92 -0.55
CA GLY A 51 2.53 -0.22 -0.46
C GLY A 51 3.38 -0.73 0.71
N TRP A 52 2.77 -0.93 1.87
CA TRP A 52 3.42 -1.51 3.04
C TRP A 52 3.79 -2.98 2.81
N VAL A 53 2.94 -3.78 2.16
CA VAL A 53 3.30 -5.17 1.81
C VAL A 53 4.53 -5.20 0.91
N TRP A 54 4.58 -4.38 -0.15
CA TRP A 54 5.70 -4.35 -1.08
C TRP A 54 6.99 -3.84 -0.43
N THR A 55 6.91 -2.74 0.33
CA THR A 55 8.10 -1.97 0.74
C THR A 55 8.48 -2.16 2.20
N GLY A 56 7.54 -2.54 3.07
CA GLY A 56 7.70 -2.50 4.52
C GLY A 56 7.67 -1.09 5.12
N MET A 57 7.53 -0.04 4.30
CA MET A 57 7.60 1.35 4.74
C MET A 57 6.26 1.84 5.28
N GLY A 58 6.32 2.62 6.37
CA GLY A 58 5.14 3.21 7.00
C GLY A 58 4.30 2.18 7.78
N GLN A 59 2.99 2.35 7.73
CA GLN A 59 2.02 1.45 8.37
C GLN A 59 1.04 0.92 7.32
N PRO A 60 0.51 -0.30 7.48
CA PRO A 60 -0.47 -0.85 6.54
C PRO A 60 -1.87 -0.21 6.70
N GLU A 61 -2.10 0.49 7.80
CA GLU A 61 -3.34 1.17 8.15
C GLU A 61 -3.30 2.69 7.87
N PRO A 62 -4.46 3.33 7.63
CA PRO A 62 -5.79 2.72 7.48
C PRO A 62 -5.89 1.81 6.25
N TRP A 63 -6.73 0.77 6.33
CA TRP A 63 -6.86 -0.22 5.28
C TRP A 63 -7.29 0.39 3.95
N SER A 64 -6.51 0.13 2.91
CA SER A 64 -6.78 0.53 1.53
C SER A 64 -7.06 -0.72 0.71
N VAL A 65 -8.33 -0.98 0.43
CA VAL A 65 -8.76 -2.20 -0.27
C VAL A 65 -9.63 -1.91 -1.49
N LEU A 66 -9.46 -2.76 -2.50
CA LEU A 66 -10.36 -2.88 -3.63
C LEU A 66 -11.27 -4.09 -3.43
N ARG A 67 -12.45 -4.03 -4.02
CA ARG A 67 -13.40 -5.14 -4.09
C ARG A 67 -13.69 -5.54 -5.53
N PRO A 68 -13.94 -6.83 -5.81
CA PRO A 68 -14.46 -7.23 -7.11
C PRO A 68 -15.81 -6.54 -7.37
N ALA A 69 -16.10 -6.31 -8.66
CA ALA A 69 -17.42 -5.83 -9.07
C ALA A 69 -18.48 -6.92 -8.84
N GLN A 70 -18.13 -8.20 -9.08
CA GLN A 70 -18.97 -9.37 -8.87
C GLN A 70 -18.12 -10.59 -8.40
N PRO A 71 -18.61 -11.40 -7.44
CA PRO A 71 -19.75 -11.11 -6.58
C PRO A 71 -19.42 -9.90 -5.68
N ALA A 72 -20.38 -8.99 -5.55
CA ALA A 72 -20.18 -7.79 -4.75
C ALA A 72 -20.33 -8.14 -3.26
N PRO A 73 -19.41 -7.71 -2.38
CA PRO A 73 -19.61 -7.83 -0.94
C PRO A 73 -20.82 -7.02 -0.48
N SER A 74 -21.36 -7.36 0.69
CA SER A 74 -22.57 -6.72 1.22
C SER A 74 -22.36 -5.20 1.39
N PRO A 75 -23.43 -4.38 1.32
CA PRO A 75 -23.31 -2.93 1.56
C PRO A 75 -22.63 -2.58 2.88
N LEU A 76 -22.86 -3.35 3.95
CA LEU A 76 -22.26 -3.14 5.26
C LEU A 76 -20.75 -3.38 5.22
N GLU A 77 -20.29 -4.51 4.68
CA GLU A 77 -18.86 -4.79 4.51
C GLU A 77 -18.17 -3.74 3.64
N ARG A 78 -18.85 -3.23 2.60
CA ARG A 78 -18.30 -2.17 1.74
C ARG A 78 -18.05 -0.88 2.51
N MET A 79 -18.96 -0.52 3.41
CA MET A 79 -18.84 0.68 4.24
C MET A 79 -17.77 0.52 5.31
N GLU A 80 -17.76 -0.62 6.00
CA GLU A 80 -16.79 -0.93 7.05
C GLU A 80 -15.35 -0.82 6.53
N TRP A 81 -15.08 -1.37 5.34
CA TRP A 81 -13.75 -1.42 4.76
C TRP A 81 -13.42 -0.25 3.81
N GLY A 82 -14.37 0.67 3.58
CA GLY A 82 -14.20 1.76 2.62
C GLY A 82 -13.83 1.29 1.20
N ALA A 83 -14.28 0.09 0.81
CA ALA A 83 -13.72 -0.65 -0.32
C ALA A 83 -14.10 -0.05 -1.69
N ARG A 84 -13.08 0.36 -2.46
CA ARG A 84 -13.28 0.91 -3.81
C ARG A 84 -13.47 -0.22 -4.82
N THR A 85 -14.25 0.01 -5.87
CA THR A 85 -14.42 -1.00 -6.93
C THR A 85 -13.13 -1.21 -7.71
N LEU A 86 -12.74 -2.47 -7.90
CA LEU A 86 -11.64 -2.86 -8.77
C LEU A 86 -11.93 -2.46 -10.22
N ASN A 87 -11.00 -1.75 -10.84
CA ASN A 87 -10.93 -1.59 -12.29
C ASN A 87 -9.78 -2.45 -12.83
N PRO A 88 -10.04 -3.56 -13.55
CA PRO A 88 -9.01 -4.49 -14.00
C PRO A 88 -7.93 -3.85 -14.90
N VAL A 89 -8.28 -2.83 -15.68
CA VAL A 89 -7.33 -2.13 -16.56
C VAL A 89 -6.29 -1.34 -15.75
N HIS A 90 -6.71 -0.79 -14.61
CA HIS A 90 -5.89 0.10 -13.79
C HIS A 90 -5.28 -0.56 -12.57
N HIS A 91 -5.77 -1.74 -12.20
CA HIS A 91 -5.39 -2.47 -11.01
C HIS A 91 -5.09 -3.94 -11.36
N PRO A 92 -4.01 -4.20 -12.13
CA PRO A 92 -3.51 -5.56 -12.27
C PRO A 92 -3.25 -6.15 -10.88
N VAL A 93 -3.68 -7.39 -10.65
CA VAL A 93 -3.65 -8.07 -9.34
C VAL A 93 -2.67 -9.24 -9.38
N GLN A 94 -1.92 -9.43 -8.30
CA GLN A 94 -1.06 -10.57 -8.03
C GLN A 94 -1.50 -11.28 -6.74
N ARG A 95 -0.96 -12.48 -6.53
CA ARG A 95 -1.20 -13.25 -5.30
C ARG A 95 0.12 -13.63 -4.63
N ILE A 96 0.24 -13.32 -3.34
CA ILE A 96 1.41 -13.66 -2.52
C ILE A 96 0.91 -14.19 -1.18
N GLN A 97 1.31 -15.42 -0.80
CA GLN A 97 0.97 -16.02 0.50
C GLN A 97 -0.53 -15.91 0.86
N GLY A 98 -1.40 -16.21 -0.09
CA GLY A 98 -2.85 -16.12 0.08
C GLY A 98 -3.46 -14.73 -0.13
N LEU A 99 -2.69 -13.65 0.06
CA LEU A 99 -3.12 -12.27 -0.17
C LEU A 99 -3.27 -11.97 -1.65
N ARG A 100 -4.36 -11.29 -2.03
CA ARG A 100 -4.50 -10.63 -3.33
C ARG A 100 -4.16 -9.15 -3.18
N LEU A 101 -3.28 -8.64 -4.02
CA LEU A 101 -2.84 -7.24 -3.99
C LEU A 101 -2.53 -6.72 -5.39
N VAL A 102 -2.66 -5.42 -5.58
CA VAL A 102 -2.29 -4.80 -6.87
C VAL A 102 -0.76 -4.83 -7.08
N THR A 103 -0.31 -4.88 -8.33
CA THR A 103 1.15 -4.93 -8.65
C THR A 103 1.89 -3.73 -8.06
N PRO A 104 3.24 -3.78 -7.91
CA PRO A 104 4.01 -2.65 -7.40
C PRO A 104 3.75 -1.33 -8.14
N GLU A 105 3.67 -1.38 -9.47
CA GLU A 105 3.47 -0.19 -10.31
C GLU A 105 2.04 0.36 -10.17
N ALA A 106 1.05 -0.53 -10.11
CA ALA A 106 -0.34 -0.14 -9.86
C ALA A 106 -0.50 0.42 -8.45
N THR A 107 0.23 -0.12 -7.47
CA THR A 107 0.29 0.36 -6.09
C THR A 107 0.82 1.79 -6.04
N ALA A 108 1.93 2.07 -6.72
CA ALA A 108 2.53 3.40 -6.75
C ALA A 108 1.54 4.44 -7.31
N VAL A 109 0.89 4.12 -8.43
CA VAL A 109 -0.14 5.00 -9.02
C VAL A 109 -1.31 5.20 -8.06
N ASP A 110 -1.77 4.14 -7.38
CA ASP A 110 -2.85 4.26 -6.42
C ASP A 110 -2.49 5.12 -5.21
N ILE A 111 -1.26 5.01 -4.68
CA ILE A 111 -0.76 5.86 -3.60
C ILE A 111 -0.75 7.32 -4.04
N LEU A 112 -0.20 7.62 -5.22
CA LEU A 112 -0.15 8.96 -5.79
C LEU A 112 -1.55 9.61 -5.90
N LEU A 113 -2.55 8.81 -6.22
CA LEU A 113 -3.92 9.29 -6.46
C LEU A 113 -4.80 9.28 -5.20
N HIS A 114 -4.52 8.41 -4.23
CA HIS A 114 -5.48 8.08 -3.16
C HIS A 114 -4.94 8.13 -1.72
N ASP A 115 -3.63 8.01 -1.44
CA ASP A 115 -3.07 8.13 -0.06
C ASP A 115 -2.92 9.57 0.50
N SER A 116 -3.51 9.84 1.66
CA SER A 116 -3.56 11.15 2.31
C SER A 116 -2.29 11.65 3.01
N CYS A 117 -1.29 10.79 3.30
CA CYS A 117 -0.06 11.22 4.00
C CYS A 117 1.12 11.37 3.02
N PRO A 118 1.62 12.59 2.75
CA PRO A 118 2.60 12.82 1.70
C PRO A 118 3.96 12.17 1.95
N ASP A 119 4.45 12.20 3.19
CA ASP A 119 5.84 11.78 3.49
C ASP A 119 6.01 10.26 3.38
N VAL A 120 5.09 9.50 3.97
CA VAL A 120 5.07 8.03 3.88
C VAL A 120 4.79 7.59 2.45
N ALA A 121 3.84 8.25 1.78
CA ALA A 121 3.51 7.98 0.39
C ALA A 121 4.72 8.22 -0.52
N GLY A 122 5.49 9.29 -0.30
CA GLY A 122 6.70 9.60 -1.06
C GLY A 122 7.74 8.48 -0.95
N ALA A 123 8.07 8.04 0.27
CA ALA A 123 9.01 6.95 0.48
C ALA A 123 8.55 5.63 -0.16
N GLN A 124 7.27 5.28 -0.01
CA GLN A 124 6.71 4.10 -0.67
C GLN A 124 6.78 4.20 -2.19
N VAL A 125 6.43 5.36 -2.77
CA VAL A 125 6.47 5.59 -4.22
C VAL A 125 7.90 5.51 -4.77
N VAL A 126 8.88 6.04 -4.05
CA VAL A 126 10.30 5.92 -4.42
C VAL A 126 10.70 4.44 -4.51
N MET A 127 10.48 3.66 -3.46
CA MET A 127 10.81 2.23 -3.45
C MET A 127 10.03 1.44 -4.51
N LEU A 128 8.76 1.76 -4.71
CA LEU A 128 7.92 1.09 -5.71
C LEU A 128 8.36 1.43 -7.15
N SER A 129 8.90 2.63 -7.36
CA SER A 129 9.38 3.05 -8.68
C SER A 129 10.59 2.25 -9.16
N SER A 130 11.40 1.70 -8.24
CA SER A 130 12.53 0.83 -8.57
C SER A 130 12.11 -0.49 -9.22
N PHE A 131 10.84 -0.90 -9.07
CA PHE A 131 10.28 -2.08 -9.74
C PHE A 131 9.69 -1.77 -11.12
N SER A 132 9.55 -0.50 -11.51
CA SER A 132 8.89 -0.07 -12.74
C SER A 132 9.89 0.37 -13.80
N THR A 133 9.67 -0.05 -15.05
CA THR A 133 10.41 0.43 -16.22
C THR A 133 9.82 1.71 -16.83
N LEU A 134 8.55 2.01 -16.53
CA LEU A 134 7.82 3.19 -17.05
C LEU A 134 7.76 4.31 -16.03
N SER A 135 7.72 5.56 -16.52
CA SER A 135 7.60 6.71 -15.63
C SER A 135 6.20 6.73 -14.99
N LEU A 136 6.15 6.89 -13.66
CA LEU A 136 4.89 6.96 -12.92
C LEU A 136 4.02 8.15 -13.36
N ARG A 137 4.65 9.22 -13.86
CA ARG A 137 3.99 10.42 -14.36
C ARG A 137 3.13 10.10 -15.59
N GLU A 138 3.68 9.42 -16.58
CA GLU A 138 2.96 9.04 -17.81
C GLU A 138 1.69 8.23 -17.49
N ARG A 139 1.82 7.22 -16.62
CA ARG A 139 0.69 6.36 -16.23
C ARG A 139 -0.41 7.09 -15.46
N CYS A 140 -0.07 8.16 -14.74
CA CYS A 140 -1.07 8.99 -14.07
C CYS A 140 -1.83 9.86 -15.07
N HIS A 141 -1.18 10.36 -16.13
CA HIS A 141 -1.80 11.21 -17.15
C HIS A 141 -2.86 10.49 -17.99
N GLU A 142 -2.76 9.16 -18.13
CA GLU A 142 -3.77 8.33 -18.79
C GLU A 142 -5.10 8.28 -18.03
N ARG A 143 -5.13 8.69 -16.74
CA ARG A 143 -6.35 8.66 -15.93
C ARG A 143 -7.06 10.01 -15.98
N ARG A 144 -8.38 9.98 -16.18
CA ARG A 144 -9.23 11.17 -16.00
C ARG A 144 -9.19 11.61 -14.54
N MET A 145 -8.73 12.84 -14.28
CA MET A 145 -8.50 13.36 -12.93
C MET A 145 -9.17 14.71 -12.72
N THR A 146 -9.71 14.92 -11.51
CA THR A 146 -10.18 16.22 -11.06
C THR A 146 -8.99 17.15 -10.77
N GLN A 147 -9.21 18.47 -10.79
CA GLN A 147 -8.16 19.45 -10.51
C GLN A 147 -7.52 19.25 -9.12
N ARG A 148 -8.33 18.88 -8.12
CA ARG A 148 -7.84 18.55 -6.77
C ARG A 148 -6.86 17.37 -6.78
N ARG A 149 -7.16 16.32 -7.54
CA ARG A 149 -6.27 15.15 -7.67
C ARG A 149 -4.98 15.51 -8.42
N ARG A 150 -5.07 16.36 -9.46
CA ARG A 150 -3.90 16.83 -10.21
C ARG A 150 -2.92 17.63 -9.34
N ARG A 151 -3.41 18.62 -8.60
CA ARG A 151 -2.57 19.41 -7.67
C ARG A 151 -1.89 18.53 -6.61
N ARG A 152 -2.57 17.48 -6.16
CA ARG A 152 -2.02 16.54 -5.19
C ARG A 152 -0.93 15.65 -5.79
N LEU A 153 -1.18 15.12 -6.99
CA LEU A 153 -0.18 14.37 -7.75
C LEU A 153 1.10 15.21 -7.90
N GLU A 154 0.97 16.47 -8.30
CA GLU A 154 2.11 17.39 -8.45
C GLU A 154 2.90 17.55 -7.14
N ARG A 155 2.21 17.75 -6.01
CA ARG A 155 2.87 17.84 -4.68
C ARG A 155 3.60 16.57 -4.30
N LEU A 156 2.99 15.40 -4.52
CA LEU A 156 3.61 14.12 -4.20
C LEU A 156 4.81 13.83 -5.09
N LEU A 157 4.72 14.12 -6.39
CA LEU A 157 5.85 13.98 -7.30
C LEU A 157 7.00 14.91 -6.89
N SER A 158 6.71 16.16 -6.53
CA SER A 158 7.73 17.07 -6.00
C SER A 158 8.37 16.57 -4.70
N ALA A 159 7.60 15.95 -3.80
CA ALA A 159 8.14 15.34 -2.58
C ALA A 159 9.03 14.11 -2.89
N VAL A 160 8.64 13.30 -3.89
CA VAL A 160 9.43 12.16 -4.38
C VAL A 160 10.75 12.64 -4.98
N ASP A 161 10.72 13.70 -5.80
CA ASP A 161 11.92 14.27 -6.40
C ASP A 161 12.85 14.85 -5.33
N ALA A 162 12.31 15.60 -4.36
CA ALA A 162 13.09 16.11 -3.23
C ALA A 162 13.71 15.00 -2.36
N LEU A 163 13.01 13.87 -2.17
CA LEU A 163 13.56 12.71 -1.45
C LEU A 163 14.73 12.09 -2.20
N ARG A 164 14.64 11.98 -3.53
CA ARG A 164 15.72 11.45 -4.37
C ARG A 164 16.95 12.36 -4.38
N GLU A 165 16.74 13.66 -4.40
CA GLU A 165 17.82 14.64 -4.30
C GLU A 165 18.51 14.62 -2.94
N ARG A 166 17.73 14.52 -1.86
CA ARG A 166 18.26 14.55 -0.48
C ARG A 166 18.95 13.26 -0.08
N TYR A 167 18.51 12.11 -0.61
CA TYR A 167 19.03 10.80 -0.20
C TYR A 167 19.40 9.91 -1.40
N PRO A 168 20.34 10.32 -2.26
CA PRO A 168 20.65 9.61 -3.51
C PRO A 168 21.12 8.17 -3.28
N ASP A 169 21.75 7.88 -2.14
CA ASP A 169 22.35 6.58 -1.84
C ASP A 169 21.31 5.47 -1.55
N ILE A 170 20.08 5.86 -1.18
CA ILE A 170 18.98 4.92 -0.87
C ILE A 170 17.86 4.95 -1.92
N THR A 171 17.93 5.85 -2.90
CA THR A 171 16.88 6.05 -3.92
C THR A 171 17.34 5.82 -5.36
N ARG A 172 18.61 5.44 -5.59
CA ARG A 172 19.16 5.09 -6.91
C ARG A 172 18.93 3.62 -7.25
#